data_AF-A0A7W6ZV84-F1
#
_entry.id   AF-A0A7W6ZV84-F1
#
_cell.length_a   1.000
_cell.length_b   1.000
_cell.length_c   1.000
_cell.angle_alpha   90.00
_cell.angle_beta   90.00
_cell.angle_gamma   90.00
#
_symmetry.space_group_name_H-M   'P 1'
#
loop_
_entity.id
_entity.type
_entity.pdbx_description
1 polymer ?
#
loop_
_entity_poly.entity_id
_entity_poly.type
_entity_poly.pdbx_seq_one_letter_code
_entity_poly.pdbx_strand_id
1 'polypeptide(L)' 'MQRTWYVESYLEDGLSADGSEEHATYEAAFDAVKAIREAGKSARFMAPVGATKEQLASFDELGMVQRI' A
#
# COMPACT_ATOMS: atom_id res chain seq x y z
N MET A 1 5.80 -11.31 16.56
CA MET A 1 6.30 -10.79 15.28
C MET A 1 5.13 -10.09 14.61
N GLN A 2 5.16 -8.76 14.52
CA GLN A 2 4.02 -7.99 14.01
C GLN A 2 3.97 -8.14 12.48
N ARG A 3 2.84 -8.66 11.96
CA ARG A 3 2.57 -8.84 10.53
C ARG A 3 1.75 -7.64 10.03
N THR A 4 2.32 -6.45 10.16
CA THR A 4 1.62 -5.20 9.82
C THR A 4 1.95 -4.78 8.40
N TRP A 5 0.93 -4.41 7.65
CA TRP A 5 1.04 -3.78 6.34
C TRP A 5 1.11 -2.27 6.54
N TYR A 6 2.06 -1.62 5.87
CA TYR A 6 2.15 -0.17 5.87
C TYR A 6 1.72 0.34 4.50
N VAL A 7 0.85 1.34 4.48
CA VAL A 7 0.40 2.02 3.27
C VAL A 7 0.74 3.49 3.42
N GLU A 8 1.50 4.05 2.47
CA GLU A 8 1.83 5.47 2.39
C GLU A 8 1.12 6.05 1.17
N SER A 9 0.39 7.15 1.32
CA SER A 9 -0.20 7.91 0.22
C SER A 9 0.67 9.11 -0.14
N TYR A 10 0.69 9.48 -1.42
CA TYR A 10 1.45 10.59 -1.96
C TYR A 10 0.54 11.45 -2.84
N LEU A 11 0.73 12.76 -2.76
CA LEU A 11 0.07 13.72 -3.65
C LEU A 11 0.54 13.53 -5.10
N GLU A 12 -0.21 14.05 -6.08
CA GLU A 12 0.04 13.88 -7.53
C GLU A 12 1.49 14.17 -7.95
N ASP A 13 2.18 15.08 -7.26
CA ASP A 13 3.58 15.43 -7.55
C ASP A 13 4.59 14.34 -7.11
N GLY A 14 4.14 13.26 -6.45
CA GLY A 14 4.93 12.09 -6.04
C GLY A 14 6.03 12.35 -5.00
N LEU A 15 6.28 13.61 -4.65
CA LEU A 15 7.40 14.04 -3.81
C LEU A 15 7.07 14.15 -2.32
N SER A 16 5.78 14.30 -1.98
CA SER A 16 5.33 14.50 -0.60
C SER A 16 4.36 13.41 -0.18
N ALA A 17 4.70 12.70 0.90
CA ALA A 17 3.76 11.82 1.57
C ALA A 17 2.62 12.66 2.16
N ASP A 18 1.39 12.29 1.83
CA ASP A 18 0.15 12.90 2.34
C ASP A 18 -0.25 12.27 3.68
N GLY A 19 -0.07 10.96 3.81
CA GLY A 19 -0.35 10.21 5.03
C GLY A 19 0.19 8.79 4.99
N SER A 20 0.31 8.17 6.16
CA SER A 20 0.73 6.78 6.33
C SER A 20 -0.20 6.05 7.27
N GLU A 21 -0.61 4.84 6.90
CA GLU A 21 -1.53 4.00 7.65
C GLU A 21 -0.94 2.60 7.89
N GLU A 22 -1.24 2.04 9.05
CA GLU A 22 -0.82 0.71 9.48
C GLU A 22 -2.04 -0.22 9.54
N HIS A 23 -1.98 -1.34 8.83
CA HIS A 23 -3.07 -2.30 8.76
C HIS A 23 -2.63 -3.69 9.22
N ALA A 24 -3.43 -4.32 10.09
CA ALA A 24 -3.15 -5.66 10.59
C ALA A 24 -3.43 -6.77 9.56
N THR A 25 -4.21 -6.48 8.53
CA THR A 25 -4.63 -7.46 7.51
C THR A 25 -4.35 -6.95 6.10
N TYR A 26 -4.15 -7.89 5.18
CA TYR A 26 -3.98 -7.61 3.76
C TYR A 26 -5.20 -6.88 3.18
N GLU A 27 -6.41 -7.32 3.52
CA GLU A 27 -7.66 -6.75 2.98
C GLU A 27 -7.81 -5.27 3.35
N ALA A 28 -7.49 -4.90 4.59
CA ALA A 28 -7.54 -3.51 5.02
C ALA A 28 -6.49 -2.65 4.31
N ALA A 29 -5.27 -3.16 4.13
CA ALA A 29 -4.23 -2.46 3.36
C ALA A 29 -4.62 -2.30 1.88
N PHE A 30 -5.24 -3.33 1.30
CA PHE A 30 -5.67 -3.33 -0.09
C PHE A 30 -6.82 -2.34 -0.32
N ASP A 31 -7.80 -2.29 0.58
CA ASP A 31 -8.90 -1.34 0.53
C ASP A 31 -8.41 0.11 0.67
N ALA A 32 -7.48 0.36 1.59
CA ALA A 32 -6.85 1.68 1.75
C ALA A 32 -6.11 2.12 0.47
N VAL A 33 -5.30 1.23 -0.12
CA VAL A 33 -4.62 1.52 -1.40
C VAL A 33 -5.64 1.82 -2.50
N LYS A 34 -6.71 1.04 -2.59
CA LYS A 34 -7.76 1.25 -3.58
C LYS A 34 -8.41 2.63 -3.41
N ALA A 35 -8.76 3.01 -2.18
CA ALA A 35 -9.32 4.32 -1.88
C ALA A 35 -8.36 5.48 -2.26
N ILE A 36 -7.06 5.32 -2.00
CA ILE A 36 -6.04 6.32 -2.38
C ILE A 36 -5.98 6.48 -3.90
N ARG A 37 -6.06 5.37 -4.66
CA ARG A 37 -6.05 5.38 -6.13
C ARG A 37 -7.33 5.96 -6.71
N GLU A 38 -8.49 5.65 -6.12
CA GLU A 38 -9.78 6.25 -6.49
C GLU A 38 -9.79 7.76 -6.22
N ALA A 39 -9.03 8.23 -5.23
CA ALA A 39 -8.80 9.66 -4.97
C ALA A 39 -7.80 10.31 -5.95
N GLY A 40 -7.27 9.59 -6.94
CA GLY A 40 -6.30 10.09 -7.91
C GLY A 40 -4.88 10.23 -7.35
N LYS A 41 -4.62 9.70 -6.15
CA LYS A 41 -3.32 9.79 -5.48
C LYS A 41 -2.46 8.57 -5.81
N SER A 42 -1.16 8.74 -5.62
CA SER A 42 -0.22 7.61 -5.64
C SER A 42 -0.18 6.96 -4.26
N ALA A 43 -0.02 5.65 -4.19
CA ALA A 43 0.25 4.97 -2.94
C ALA A 43 1.47 4.07 -3.06
N ARG A 44 2.06 3.79 -1.92
CA ARG A 44 3.17 2.86 -1.72
C ARG A 44 2.79 1.93 -0.59
N PHE A 45 3.24 0.70 -0.64
CA PHE A 45 3.02 -0.22 0.46
C PHE A 45 4.31 -0.95 0.86
N MET A 46 4.35 -1.36 2.12
CA MET A 46 5.33 -2.27 2.67
C MET A 46 4.60 -3.47 3.25
N ALA A 47 4.85 -4.64 2.65
CA ALA A 47 4.27 -5.89 3.10
C ALA A 47 5.04 -6.48 4.29
N PRO A 48 4.36 -7.17 5.22
CA PRO A 48 5.03 -7.85 6.32
C PRO A 48 5.85 -9.05 5.82
N VAL A 49 6.87 -9.42 6.60
CA VAL A 49 7.66 -10.63 6.37
C VAL A 49 6.74 -11.86 6.43
N GLY A 50 6.58 -12.54 5.28
CA GLY A 50 5.69 -13.68 5.12
C GLY A 50 4.44 -13.41 4.27
N ALA A 51 4.27 -12.21 3.70
CA ALA A 51 3.26 -11.96 2.68
C ALA A 51 3.44 -12.91 1.48
N THR A 52 2.33 -13.44 0.96
CA THR A 52 2.38 -14.35 -0.19
C THR A 52 2.66 -13.56 -1.47
N LYS A 53 3.25 -14.22 -2.46
CA LYS A 53 3.49 -13.61 -3.77
C LYS A 53 2.20 -13.11 -4.43
N GLU A 54 1.09 -13.84 -4.22
CA GLU A 54 -0.23 -13.46 -4.71
C GLU A 54 -0.72 -12.15 -4.08
N GLN A 55 -0.54 -11.97 -2.77
CA GLN A 55 -0.89 -10.71 -2.10
C GLN A 55 -0.08 -9.54 -2.67
N LEU A 56 1.21 -9.73 -2.92
CA LEU A 56 2.06 -8.70 -3.52
C LEU A 56 1.65 -8.39 -4.96
N ALA A 57 1.33 -9.42 -5.75
CA ALA A 57 0.91 -9.28 -7.15
C ALA A 57 -0.40 -8.48 -7.26
N SER A 58 -1.35 -8.67 -6.35
CA SER A 58 -2.59 -7.88 -6.33
C SER A 58 -2.33 -6.38 -6.19
N PHE A 59 -1.32 -5.97 -5.42
CA PHE A 59 -0.95 -4.55 -5.31
C PHE A 59 -0.25 -4.04 -6.57
N ASP A 60 0.54 -4.86 -7.23
CA ASP A 60 1.18 -4.54 -8.52
C ASP A 60 0.13 -4.27 -9.61
N GLU A 61 -0.95 -5.06 -9.65
CA GLU A 61 -2.08 -4.84 -10.55
C GLU A 61 -2.79 -3.49 -10.30
N LEU A 62 -2.75 -2.97 -9.07
CA LEU A 62 -3.23 -1.62 -8.74
C LEU A 62 -2.25 -0.51 -9.15
N GLY A 63 -1.08 -0.85 -9.70
CA GLY A 63 -0.02 0.08 -10.10
C GLY A 63 0.81 0.59 -8.93
N MET A 64 0.97 -0.22 -7.88
CA MET A 64 1.78 0.13 -6.70
C MET A 64 3.27 -0.09 -6.93
N VAL A 65 4.10 0.78 -6.34
CA VAL A 65 5.55 0.59 -6.26
C VAL A 65 5.88 -0.03 -4.90
N GLN A 66 6.45 -1.24 -4.89
CA GLN A 66 6.88 -1.88 -3.64
C GLN A 66 8.08 -1.13 -3.03
N ARG A 67 8.06 -0.89 -1.71
CA ARG A 67 9.27 -0.50 -0.96
C ARG A 67 10.06 -1.76 -0.61
N ILE A 68 11.27 -1.89 -1.16
CA ILE A 68 12.25 -2.92 -0.80
C ILE A 68 12.93 -2.54 0.52
#